data_AF-A0A7W5P944-F1
#
_entry.id   AF-A0A7W5P944-F1
#
_cell.length_a   1.000
_cell.length_b   1.000
_cell.length_c   1.000
_cell.angle_alpha   90.00
_cell.angle_beta   90.00
_cell.angle_gamma   90.00
#
_symmetry.space_group_name_H-M   'P 1'
#
loop_
_entity.id
_entity.type
_entity.pdbx_description
1 polymer ?
#
loop_
_entity_poly.entity_id
_entity_poly.type
_entity_poly.pdbx_seq_one_letter_code
_entity_poly.pdbx_strand_id
1 'polypeptide(L)'
;MRWLKGLILAIILLAVLLVGILFAVNNQQALPLNLIWIELPAASLSVWLLASLAVGVLMGMLAMSGVYLRLRTLLTRAQRHNQQQRKELDRLRVQELKELP
;
A
#
# COMPACT_ATOMS: atom_id res chain seq x y z
N MET A 1 12.37 13.34 -1.16
CA MET A 1 11.05 12.80 -0.73
C MET A 1 10.99 11.27 -0.58
N ARG A 2 11.56 10.46 -1.50
CA ARG A 2 11.49 8.97 -1.40
C ARG A 2 12.23 8.42 -0.17
N TRP A 3 13.38 8.99 0.18
CA TRP A 3 14.19 8.57 1.33
C TRP A 3 13.54 8.89 2.68
N LEU A 4 12.92 10.07 2.81
CA LEU A 4 12.19 10.45 4.03
C LEU A 4 10.97 9.55 4.26
N LYS A 5 10.23 9.20 3.21
CA LYS A 5 9.13 8.23 3.30
C LYS A 5 9.63 6.84 3.73
N GLY A 6 10.78 6.42 3.21
CA GLY A 6 11.43 5.17 3.62
C GLY A 6 11.86 5.18 5.09
N LEU A 7 12.45 6.30 5.56
CA LEU A 7 12.86 6.46 6.95
C LEU A 7 11.67 6.45 7.92
N ILE A 8 10.60 7.17 7.58
CA ILE A 8 9.36 7.17 8.38
C ILE A 8 8.76 5.76 8.43
N LEU A 9 8.71 5.06 7.30
CA LEU A 9 8.20 3.69 7.25
C LEU A 9 9.05 2.75 8.10
N ALA A 10 10.38 2.87 8.04
CA ALA A 10 11.30 2.07 8.84
C ALA A 10 11.09 2.32 10.35
N ILE A 11 10.94 3.58 10.77
CA ILE A 11 10.67 3.94 12.17
C ILE A 11 9.34 3.35 12.63
N ILE A 12 8.27 3.45 11.82
CA ILE A 12 6.96 2.86 12.13
C ILE A 12 7.09 1.34 12.27
N LEU A 13 7.78 0.68 11.34
CA LEU A 13 8.00 -0.77 11.38
C LEU A 13 8.72 -1.19 12.66
N LEU A 14 9.76 -0.45 13.04
CA LEU A 14 10.58 -0.71 14.21
C LEU A 14 9.78 -0.49 15.51
N ALA A 15 8.94 0.55 15.54
CA ALA A 15 8.03 0.80 16.66
C ALA A 15 6.98 -0.31 16.81
N VAL A 16 6.36 -0.74 15.72
CA VAL A 16 5.40 -1.87 15.72
C VAL A 16 6.07 -3.14 16.22
N LEU A 17 7.30 -3.40 15.79
CA LEU A 17 8.07 -4.58 16.19
C LEU A 17 8.44 -4.54 17.69
N LEU A 18 8.89 -3.39 18.19
CA LEU A 18 9.17 -3.18 19.62
C LEU A 18 7.91 -3.37 20.49
N VAL A 19 6.79 -2.76 20.11
CA VAL A 19 5.52 -2.92 20.81
C VAL A 19 5.08 -4.37 20.78
N GLY A 20 5.24 -5.04 19.63
CA GLY A 20 4.92 -6.45 19.48
C GLY A 20 5.72 -7.36 20.42
N ILE A 21 7.04 -7.14 20.51
CA ILE A 21 7.92 -7.88 21.44
C ILE A 21 7.54 -7.60 22.90
N LEU A 22 7.36 -6.32 23.28
CA LEU A 22 6.97 -5.95 24.64
C LEU A 22 5.64 -6.58 25.06
N PHE A 23 4.69 -6.61 24.13
CA PHE A 23 3.39 -7.24 24.33
C PHE A 23 3.50 -8.76 24.45
N ALA A 24 4.35 -9.41 23.64
CA ALA A 24 4.63 -10.84 23.73
C ALA A 24 5.27 -11.23 25.07
N VAL A 25 6.30 -10.49 25.51
CA VAL A 25 7.04 -10.76 26.74
C VAL A 25 6.18 -10.53 27.99
N ASN A 26 5.35 -9.48 28.02
CA ASN A 26 4.52 -9.19 29.20
C ASN A 26 3.28 -10.09 29.28
N ASN A 27 2.78 -10.60 28.16
CA ASN A 27 1.55 -11.39 28.12
C ASN A 27 1.86 -12.86 27.78
N GLN A 28 2.77 -13.50 28.52
CA GLN A 28 3.15 -14.91 28.33
C GLN A 28 2.10 -15.92 28.82
N GLN A 29 1.00 -15.46 29.39
CA GLN A 29 -0.08 -16.34 29.84
C GLN A 29 -0.74 -17.01 28.62
N ALA A 30 -0.57 -18.32 28.51
CA ALA A 30 -1.21 -19.14 27.49
C ALA A 30 -2.69 -19.31 27.86
N LEU A 31 -3.57 -18.65 27.11
CA LEU A 31 -5.01 -18.77 27.27
C LEU A 31 -5.57 -19.53 26.07
N PRO A 32 -6.42 -20.55 26.28
CA PRO A 32 -7.14 -21.18 25.19
C PRO A 32 -8.07 -20.13 24.57
N LEU A 33 -7.82 -19.79 23.30
CA LEU A 33 -8.61 -18.78 22.60
C LEU A 33 -9.78 -19.46 21.91
N ASN A 34 -10.99 -19.28 22.44
CA ASN A 34 -12.22 -19.77 21.84
C ASN A 34 -12.82 -18.68 20.94
N LEU A 35 -12.79 -18.91 19.62
CA LEU A 35 -13.32 -18.05 18.57
C LEU A 35 -14.81 -18.32 18.27
N ILE A 36 -15.62 -18.57 19.31
CA ILE A 36 -17.06 -18.89 19.26
C ILE A 36 -17.36 -20.24 18.58
N TRP A 37 -16.78 -20.49 17.40
CA TRP A 37 -16.95 -21.68 16.58
C TRP A 37 -15.68 -22.54 16.46
N ILE A 38 -14.53 -21.99 16.84
CA ILE A 38 -13.21 -22.62 16.67
C ILE A 38 -12.41 -22.42 17.95
N GLU A 39 -11.84 -23.48 18.51
CA GLU A 39 -10.85 -23.36 19.58
C GLU A 39 -9.45 -23.41 18.98
N LEU A 40 -8.65 -22.39 19.29
CA LEU A 40 -7.30 -22.28 18.77
C LEU A 40 -6.30 -22.85 19.79
N PRO A 41 -5.17 -23.41 19.32
CA PRO A 41 -4.18 -24.00 20.20
C PRO A 41 -3.66 -22.99 21.23
N ALA A 42 -3.29 -23.52 22.39
CA ALA A 42 -2.76 -22.73 23.50
C ALA A 42 -1.53 -21.95 23.06
N ALA A 43 -1.72 -20.65 22.91
CA ALA A 43 -0.67 -19.68 22.67
C ALA A 43 -0.98 -18.44 23.51
N SER A 44 -0.01 -17.57 23.69
CA SER A 44 -0.29 -16.31 24.36
C SER A 44 -1.27 -15.46 23.57
N LEU A 45 -2.15 -14.74 24.27
CA LEU A 45 -3.08 -13.80 23.64
C LEU A 45 -2.34 -12.77 22.76
N SER A 46 -1.12 -12.42 23.15
CA SER A 46 -0.20 -11.58 22.39
C SER A 46 0.15 -12.14 21.01
N VAL A 47 0.41 -13.44 20.88
CA VAL A 47 0.71 -14.06 19.60
C VAL A 47 -0.51 -13.97 18.67
N TRP A 48 -1.71 -14.23 19.18
CA TRP A 48 -2.95 -14.11 18.39
C TRP A 48 -3.24 -12.67 17.95
N LEU A 49 -3.02 -11.70 18.83
CA LEU A 49 -3.18 -10.28 18.50
C LEU A 49 -2.16 -9.82 17.45
N LEU A 50 -0.88 -10.20 17.59
CA LEU A 50 0.13 -9.90 16.58
C LEU A 50 -0.17 -10.58 15.24
N ALA A 51 -0.58 -11.85 15.25
CA ALA A 51 -0.89 -12.59 14.04
C ALA A 51 -2.07 -11.96 13.30
N SER A 52 -3.15 -11.61 14.00
CA SER A 52 -4.31 -10.96 13.38
C SER A 52 -3.96 -9.57 12.83
N LEU A 53 -3.14 -8.79 13.55
CA LEU A 53 -2.63 -7.51 13.05
C LEU A 53 -1.80 -7.70 11.77
N ALA A 54 -0.86 -8.67 11.77
CA ALA A 54 -0.02 -8.95 10.62
C ALA A 54 -0.86 -9.36 9.40
N VAL A 55 -1.85 -10.24 9.59
CA VAL A 55 -2.80 -10.64 8.54
C VAL A 55 -3.58 -9.44 8.03
N GLY A 56 -4.09 -8.59 8.93
CA GLY A 56 -4.82 -7.37 8.55
C GLY A 56 -3.98 -6.40 7.72
N VAL A 57 -2.71 -6.19 8.10
CA VAL A 57 -1.76 -5.36 7.34
C VAL A 57 -1.50 -5.96 5.96
N LEU A 58 -1.24 -7.27 5.87
CA LEU A 58 -1.01 -7.96 4.60
C LEU A 58 -2.23 -7.86 3.67
N MET A 59 -3.42 -8.06 4.22
CA MET A 59 -4.67 -7.88 3.47
C MET A 59 -4.85 -6.44 2.99
N GLY A 60 -4.61 -5.46 3.85
CA GLY A 60 -4.65 -4.04 3.49
C GLY A 60 -3.67 -3.70 2.36
N MET A 61 -2.45 -4.22 2.43
CA MET A 61 -1.44 -4.05 1.38
C MET A 61 -1.88 -4.67 0.05
N LEU A 62 -2.43 -5.88 0.08
CA LEU A 62 -2.94 -6.54 -1.12
C LEU A 62 -4.09 -5.76 -1.75
N ALA A 63 -5.04 -5.30 -0.94
CA ALA A 63 -6.17 -4.48 -1.40
C ALA A 63 -5.68 -3.16 -2.04
N MET A 64 -4.73 -2.47 -1.40
CA MET A 64 -4.16 -1.21 -1.90
C MET A 64 -3.36 -1.40 -3.19
N SER A 65 -2.71 -2.56 -3.36
CA SER A 65 -1.91 -2.87 -4.55
C SER A 65 -2.76 -2.90 -5.82
N GLY A 66 -3.97 -3.47 -5.75
CA GLY A 66 -4.90 -3.47 -6.89
C GLY A 66 -5.32 -2.05 -7.31
N VAL A 67 -5.65 -1.20 -6.34
CA VAL A 67 -6.00 0.21 -6.57
C VAL A 67 -4.83 0.97 -7.20
N TYR A 68 -3.63 0.76 -6.66
CA TYR A 68 -2.41 1.40 -7.17
C TYR A 68 -2.13 1.02 -8.63
N LEU A 69 -2.24 -0.26 -8.99
CA LEU A 69 -2.06 -0.73 -10.36
C LEU A 69 -3.09 -0.10 -11.30
N ARG A 70 -4.37 -0.08 -10.91
CA ARG A 70 -5.42 0.59 -11.69
C ARG A 70 -5.08 2.06 -11.92
N LEU A 71 -4.73 2.79 -10.87
CA LEU A 71 -4.41 4.21 -10.96
C LEU A 71 -3.19 4.47 -11.85
N ARG A 72 -2.17 3.61 -11.78
CA ARG A 72 -0.99 3.67 -12.64
C ARG A 72 -1.33 3.44 -14.11
N THR A 73 -2.20 2.47 -14.42
CA THR A 73 -2.65 2.24 -15.81
C THR A 73 -3.43 3.43 -16.38
N LEU A 74 -4.31 4.04 -15.57
CA LEU A 74 -5.06 5.23 -15.97
C LEU A 74 -4.13 6.42 -16.21
N LEU A 75 -3.15 6.63 -15.33
CA LEU A 75 -2.14 7.67 -15.49
C LEU A 75 -1.38 7.51 -16.81
N THR A 76 -0.88 6.30 -17.11
CA THR A 76 -0.15 6.05 -18.35
C THR A 76 -1.02 6.25 -19.59
N ARG A 77 -2.29 5.85 -19.54
CA ARG A 77 -3.25 6.07 -20.65
C ARG A 77 -3.51 7.56 -20.87
N ALA A 78 -3.77 8.32 -19.80
CA ALA A 78 -4.00 9.76 -19.87
C ALA A 78 -2.77 10.51 -20.42
N GLN A 79 -1.57 10.13 -19.98
CA GLN A 79 -0.31 10.70 -20.49
C GLN A 79 -0.15 10.48 -22.01
N ARG A 80 -0.44 9.27 -22.50
CA ARG A 80 -0.38 8.97 -23.95
C ARG A 80 -1.38 9.79 -24.75
N HIS A 81 -2.61 9.92 -24.25
CA HIS A 81 -3.63 10.72 -24.93
C HIS A 81 -3.24 12.20 -24.99
N ASN A 82 -2.70 12.75 -23.89
CA ASN A 82 -2.22 14.13 -23.86
C ASN A 82 -1.06 14.36 -24.84
N GLN A 83 -0.15 13.39 -24.98
CA GLN A 83 0.93 13.45 -25.98
C GLN A 83 0.42 13.42 -27.42
N GLN A 84 -0.63 12.64 -27.71
CA GLN A 84 -1.24 12.60 -29.04
C GLN A 84 -1.92 13.94 -29.37
N GLN A 85 -2.75 14.46 -28.46
CA GLN A 85 -3.42 15.75 -28.63
C GLN A 85 -2.42 16.90 -28.84
N ARG A 86 -1.30 16.89 -28.10
CA ARG A 86 -0.22 17.87 -28.31
C ARG A 86 0.37 17.80 -29.71
N LYS A 87 0.62 16.60 -30.25
CA LYS A 87 1.14 16.42 -31.61
C LYS A 87 0.15 16.88 -32.68
N GLU A 88 -1.15 16.68 -32.47
CA GLU A 88 -2.19 17.17 -33.37
C GLU A 88 -2.24 18.71 -33.38
N LEU A 89 -2.21 19.33 -32.20
CA LEU A 89 -2.13 20.79 -32.10
C LEU A 89 -0.89 21.37 -32.77
N ASP A 90 0.27 20.72 -32.60
CA ASP A 90 1.50 21.16 -33.25
C ASP A 90 1.43 21.01 -34.78
N ARG A 91 0.79 19.94 -35.28
CA ARG A 91 0.55 19.79 -36.74
C ARG A 91 -0.38 20.86 -37.29
N LEU A 92 -1.48 21.16 -36.58
CA LEU A 92 -2.44 22.18 -36.99
C LEU A 92 -1.79 23.57 -37.01
N ARG A 93 -0.98 23.91 -36.00
CA ARG A 93 -0.21 25.17 -35.97
C ARG A 93 0.77 25.28 -37.13
N VAL A 94 1.47 24.20 -37.46
CA VAL A 94 2.41 24.20 -38.59
C VAL A 94 1.68 24.32 -39.93
N GLN A 95 0.46 23.79 -40.05
CA GLN A 95 -0.40 24.01 -41.23
C GLN A 95 -0.88 25.46 -41.33
N GLU A 96 -1.41 26.05 -40.25
CA GLU A 96 -1.81 27.48 -40.24
C GLU A 96 -0.65 28.40 -40.65
N LEU A 97 0.56 28.14 -40.14
CA LEU A 97 1.76 28.92 -40.50
C LEU A 97 2.19 28.77 -41.96
N LYS A 98 1.82 27.67 -42.61
CA LYS A 98 2.16 27.39 -44.01
C LYS A 98 1.13 27.93 -45.00
N GLU A 99 -0.08 28.21 -44.52
CA GLU A 99 -1.18 28.81 -45.29
C GLU A 99 -1.23 30.34 -45.17
N LEU A 100 -0.39 30.95 -44.33
CA LEU A 100 -0.17 32.39 -44.32
C LEU A 100 0.67 32.80 -45.56
N PRO A 101 0.18 33.74 -46.40
CA PRO A 101 0.82 34.16 -47.65
C PRO A 101 2.12 34.96 -47.45
#